data_AF-B4VSL7-F1
#
_entry.id   AF-B4VSL7-F1
#
_cell.length_a   1.000
_cell.length_b   1.000
_cell.length_c   1.000
_cell.angle_alpha   90.00
_cell.angle_beta   90.00
_cell.angle_gamma   90.00
#
_symmetry.space_group_name_H-M   'P 1'
#
loop_
_entity.id
_entity.type
_entity.pdbx_description
1 polymer ?
#
loop_
_entity_poly.entity_id
_entity_poly.type
_entity_poly.pdbx_seq_one_letter_code
_entity_poly.pdbx_strand_id
1 'polypeptide(L)' 'MPLAVYREVAAHLRQVEGVDVELIPQMSQTFDYNQSQVEGLWIQHADDSDAVSRERVNQILTHYNLLTT' A
#
# COMPACT_ATOMS: atom_id res chain seq x y z
N MET A 1 2.98 2.51 10.70
CA MET A 1 1.98 3.52 10.28
C MET A 1 0.63 3.23 10.93
N PRO A 2 -0.23 4.22 11.20
CA PRO A 2 -1.61 4.00 11.66
C PRO A 2 -2.47 3.27 10.61
N LEU A 3 -3.46 2.49 11.06
CA LEU A 3 -4.39 1.75 10.17
C LEU A 3 -5.08 2.66 9.14
N ALA A 4 -5.48 3.86 9.56
CA ALA A 4 -6.12 4.82 8.68
C ALA A 4 -5.20 5.19 7.50
N VAL A 5 -3.91 5.39 7.75
CA VAL A 5 -2.94 5.71 6.70
C VAL A 5 -2.76 4.52 5.76
N TYR A 6 -2.66 3.28 6.26
CA TYR A 6 -2.63 2.09 5.38
C TYR A 6 -3.85 2.01 4.46
N ARG A 7 -5.05 2.27 4.98
CA ARG A 7 -6.29 2.25 4.19
C ARG A 7 -6.31 3.35 3.13
N GLU A 8 -5.80 4.53 3.47
CA GLU A 8 -5.69 5.67 2.55
C GLU A 8 -4.70 5.37 1.41
N VAL A 9 -3.50 4.87 1.72
CA VAL A 9 -2.52 4.47 0.70
C VAL A 9 -3.10 3.40 -0.22
N ALA A 10 -3.75 2.38 0.34
CA ALA A 10 -4.40 1.34 -0.46
C ALA A 10 -5.52 1.89 -1.35
N ALA A 11 -6.29 2.87 -0.87
CA ALA A 11 -7.34 3.51 -1.66
C ALA A 11 -6.76 4.29 -2.85
N HIS A 12 -5.67 5.04 -2.67
CA HIS A 12 -5.01 5.76 -3.76
C HIS A 12 -4.36 4.81 -4.78
N LEU A 13 -3.68 3.76 -4.32
CA LEU A 13 -3.03 2.80 -5.22
C LEU A 13 -4.05 2.02 -6.09
N ARG A 14 -5.21 1.67 -5.54
CA ARG A 14 -6.30 0.99 -6.30
C ARG A 14 -6.95 1.86 -7.38
N GLN A 15 -6.68 3.17 -7.40
CA GLN A 15 -7.13 4.05 -8.48
C GLN A 15 -6.18 4.02 -9.69
N VAL A 16 -5.00 3.40 -9.56
CA VAL A 16 -4.07 3.23 -10.66
C VAL A 16 -4.49 2.02 -11.49
N GLU A 17 -4.63 2.21 -12.79
CA GLU A 17 -5.01 1.14 -13.72
C GLU A 17 -3.98 0.00 -13.68
N GLY A 18 -4.47 -1.25 -13.66
CA GLY A 18 -3.62 -2.44 -13.60
C GLY A 18 -2.88 -2.61 -12.27
N VAL A 19 -3.33 -1.98 -11.18
CA VAL A 19 -2.74 -2.14 -9.84
C VAL A 19 -3.77 -2.69 -8.85
N ASP A 20 -3.48 -3.88 -8.34
CA ASP A 20 -4.22 -4.50 -7.26
C ASP A 20 -3.48 -4.34 -5.93
N VAL A 21 -4.22 -4.03 -4.87
CA VAL A 21 -3.66 -3.85 -3.53
C VAL A 21 -4.47 -4.57 -2.48
N GLU A 22 -3.78 -5.31 -1.62
CA GLU A 22 -4.33 -5.96 -0.44
C GLU A 22 -3.68 -5.45 0.85
N LEU A 23 -4.46 -5.41 1.93
CA LEU A 23 -3.95 -5.15 3.27
C LEU A 23 -3.52 -6.49 3.88
N ILE A 24 -2.26 -6.60 4.28
CA ILE A 24 -1.76 -7.78 4.97
C ILE A 24 -2.19 -7.69 6.44
N PRO A 25 -3.03 -8.60 6.96
CA PRO A 25 -3.45 -8.57 8.35
C PRO A 25 -2.25 -8.66 9.30
N GLN A 26 -2.36 -8.03 10.47
CA GLN A 26 -1.37 -8.17 11.53
C GLN A 26 -1.33 -9.62 12.05
N MET A 27 -0.15 -10.22 12.07
CA MET A 27 0.05 -11.62 12.51
C MET A 27 0.52 -11.75 13.97
N SER A 28 0.69 -10.64 14.69
CA SER A 28 0.97 -10.65 16.14
C SER A 28 -0.08 -11.45 16.91
N GLN A 29 0.39 -12.34 17.79
CA GLN A 29 -0.48 -13.17 18.64
C GLN A 29 -1.07 -12.39 19.83
N THR A 30 -0.58 -11.18 20.08
CA THR A 30 -1.03 -10.31 21.17
C THR A 30 -1.65 -9.04 20.61
N PHE A 31 -2.86 -8.71 21.04
CA PHE A 31 -3.51 -7.47 20.68
C PHE A 31 -2.86 -6.28 21.40
N ASP A 32 -2.36 -5.32 20.63
CA ASP A 32 -1.87 -4.02 21.12
C ASP A 32 -2.59 -2.89 20.37
N TYR A 33 -3.29 -2.04 21.11
CA TYR A 33 -4.03 -0.91 20.55
C TYR A 33 -3.14 0.10 19.82
N ASN A 34 -1.85 0.16 20.20
CA ASN A 34 -0.88 1.06 19.60
C ASN A 34 -0.25 0.48 18.32
N GLN A 35 -0.51 -0.79 18.03
CA GLN A 35 -0.09 -1.43 16.79
C GLN A 35 -1.18 -1.31 15.72
N SER A 36 -0.75 -1.22 14.47
CA SER A 36 -1.67 -1.34 13.34
C SER A 36 -2.20 -2.77 13.28
N GLN A 37 -3.50 -2.90 13.02
CA GLN A 37 -4.17 -4.18 12.73
C GLN A 37 -3.79 -4.74 11.34
N VAL A 38 -2.95 -4.02 10.61
CA VAL A 38 -2.38 -4.36 9.31
C VAL A 38 -0.87 -4.26 9.43
N GLU A 39 -0.17 -5.27 8.93
CA GLU A 39 1.29 -5.36 8.93
C GLU A 39 1.91 -4.67 7.72
N GLY A 40 1.21 -4.67 6.59
CA GLY A 40 1.73 -4.13 5.34
C GLY A 40 0.70 -4.02 4.23
N LEU A 41 1.19 -3.64 3.05
CA LEU A 41 0.46 -3.65 1.79
C LEU A 41 1.10 -4.67 0.88
N TRP A 42 0.29 -5.48 0.20
CA TRP A 42 0.73 -6.24 -0.96
C TRP A 42 0.28 -5.48 -2.20
N ILE A 43 1.21 -5.16 -3.11
CA ILE A 43 0.94 -4.42 -4.33
C ILE A 43 1.31 -5.32 -5.50
N GLN A 44 0.32 -5.59 -6.36
CA GLN A 44 0.49 -6.38 -7.57
C GLN A 44 0.23 -5.51 -8.79
N HIS A 45 1.15 -5.57 -9.75
CA HIS A 45 0.98 -4.97 -11.06
C HIS A 45 0.50 -6.02 -12.04
N ALA A 46 -0.43 -5.68 -12.92
CA ALA A 46 -0.77 -6.50 -14.07
C ALA A 46 0.46 -6.69 -14.98
N ASP A 47 0.52 -7.82 -15.70
CA ASP A 47 1.66 -8.15 -16.57
C ASP A 47 1.87 -7.10 -17.69
N ASP A 48 0.80 -6.42 -18.09
CA ASP A 48 0.77 -5.35 -19.08
C ASP A 48 0.80 -3.94 -18.47
N SER A 49 1.03 -3.79 -17.16
CA SER A 49 1.02 -2.47 -16.52
C SER A 49 2.07 -1.56 -17.17
N ASP A 50 1.60 -0.46 -17.76
CA ASP A 50 2.46 0.47 -18.48
C ASP A 50 3.41 1.24 -17.55
N ALA A 51 4.41 1.91 -18.14
CA ALA A 51 5.39 2.68 -17.40
C ALA A 51 4.75 3.84 -16.61
N VAL A 52 3.63 4.39 -17.11
CA VAL A 52 2.91 5.49 -16.49
C VAL A 52 2.27 5.05 -15.17
N SER A 53 1.65 3.87 -15.14
CA SER A 53 1.02 3.29 -13.96
C SER A 53 2.06 2.97 -12.89
N ARG A 54 3.21 2.40 -13.29
CA ARG A 54 4.34 2.14 -12.36
C ARG A 54 4.89 3.42 -11.75
N GLU A 55 5.08 4.46 -12.56
CA GLU A 55 5.55 5.76 -12.07
C GLU A 55 4.52 6.42 -11.15
N ARG A 56 3.23 6.29 -11.44
CA ARG A 56 2.16 6.78 -10.56
C ARG A 56 2.19 6.10 -9.19
N VAL A 57 2.39 4.79 -9.16
CA VAL A 57 2.57 4.04 -7.89
C VAL A 57 3.76 4.58 -7.12
N ASN A 58 4.92 4.78 -7.77
CA ASN A 58 6.09 5.36 -7.11
C ASN A 58 5.80 6.73 -6.51
N GLN A 59 5.14 7.63 -7.25
CA GLN A 59 4.76 8.95 -6.75
C GLN A 59 3.86 8.89 -5.52
N ILE A 60 2.87 7.97 -5.52
CA ILE A 60 2.00 7.74 -4.37
C ILE A 60 2.85 7.26 -3.18
N LEU A 61 3.69 6.24 -3.36
CA LEU A 61 4.51 5.69 -2.28
C LEU A 61 5.50 6.73 -1.74
N THR A 62 6.16 7.51 -2.59
CA THR A 62 7.04 8.61 -2.18
C THR A 62 6.28 9.69 -1.40
N HIS A 63 5.05 10.05 -1.79
CA HIS A 63 4.25 11.02 -1.05
C HIS A 63 4.00 10.60 0.41
N TYR A 64 3.84 9.30 0.67
CA TYR A 64 3.70 8.74 2.02
C TYR A 64 5.04 8.34 2.68
N ASN A 65 6.18 8.66 2.07
CA ASN A 65 7.52 8.25 2.49
C ASN A 65 7.70 6.72 2.60
N LEU A 66 6.99 5.96 1.76
CA LEU A 66 7.05 4.50 1.67
C LEU A 66 8.06 4.00 0.62
N LEU A 67 8.62 4.91 -0.17
CA LEU A 67 9.68 4.65 -1.13
C LEU A 67 10.77 5.70 -0.91
N THR A 68 11.98 5.26 -0.54
CA THR A 68 13.17 6.12 -0.50
C THR A 68 13.97 5.94 -1.79
N THR A 69 14.27 7.05 -2.47
CA THR A 69 15.20 7.16 -3.61
C THR A 69 16.62 6.77 -3.26
#